data_AF-A0A0S6UGY9-F1
#
_entry.id   AF-A0A0S6UGY9-F1
#
_cell.length_a   1.000
_cell.length_b   1.000
_cell.length_c   1.000
_cell.angle_alpha   90.00
_cell.angle_beta   90.00
_cell.angle_gamma   90.00
#
_symmetry.space_group_name_H-M   'P 1'
#
loop_
_entity.id
_entity.type
_entity.pdbx_description
1 polymer ?
#
loop_
_entity_poly.entity_id
_entity_poly.type
_entity_poly.pdbx_seq_one_letter_code
_entity_poly.pdbx_strand_id
1 'polypeptide(L)'
;MISRICWSPSWRPVTAAARKRAYLTISRLAQPIYGGVGLALFAIADLHLGRDMAMFGPAWEDHRSKVATRWCRVVDEGDTVLILGDISWGMHLEDALPDLEFIKSLPGGKRLLKGNHDYWWQTEKKMRKAVLDARLALLKPEIIAGVAVCGTRGWLVPQHPLFKEETDGRVYRREVLRLEMALKEVRGLRRNEPLAVMMHFPPAYRDQQTDFITLMQEYGVSRCFYGHLHGNDQDRALVGEAWGIDFYLVAADYVNFTPVLIQ
;
A
#
# COMPACT_ATOMS: atom_id res chain seq x y z
N MET A 1 16.91 42.65 -16.23
CA MET A 1 17.39 41.45 -16.94
C MET A 1 17.36 40.28 -15.96
N ILE A 2 16.19 39.67 -15.72
CA ILE A 2 16.05 38.39 -15.02
C ILE A 2 14.95 37.63 -15.76
N SER A 3 15.33 36.45 -16.23
CA SER A 3 14.63 35.57 -17.15
C SER A 3 13.32 35.03 -16.59
N ARG A 4 12.27 35.11 -17.41
CA ARG A 4 11.07 34.27 -17.32
C ARG A 4 11.48 32.83 -17.65
N ILE A 5 11.39 31.92 -16.69
CA ILE A 5 11.36 30.48 -16.99
C ILE A 5 9.89 30.08 -17.03
N CYS A 6 9.49 29.62 -18.21
CA CYS A 6 8.14 29.19 -18.54
C CYS A 6 7.75 27.97 -17.71
N TRP A 7 6.57 28.04 -17.11
CA TRP A 7 5.81 26.88 -16.70
C TRP A 7 5.39 26.08 -17.94
N SER A 8 5.64 24.77 -17.93
CA SER A 8 4.96 23.83 -18.83
C SER A 8 3.85 23.13 -18.05
N PRO A 9 2.57 23.42 -18.30
CA PRO A 9 1.47 22.63 -17.78
C PRO A 9 1.08 21.59 -18.82
N SER A 10 1.37 20.31 -18.56
CA SER A 10 0.69 19.24 -19.28
C SER A 10 0.53 18.00 -18.43
N TRP A 11 -0.38 18.05 -17.45
CA TRP A 11 -1.07 16.85 -17.02
C TRP A 11 -2.31 16.68 -17.88
N ARG A 12 -2.36 15.57 -18.62
CA ARG A 12 -3.59 15.07 -19.23
C ARG A 12 -4.22 14.10 -18.22
N PRO A 13 -5.54 14.09 -18.06
CA PRO A 13 -6.22 13.09 -17.24
C PRO A 13 -5.75 11.68 -17.64
N VAL A 14 -5.66 10.77 -16.67
CA VAL A 14 -5.31 9.37 -16.92
C VAL A 14 -6.32 8.78 -17.89
N THR A 15 -5.98 8.81 -19.18
CA THR A 15 -6.81 8.26 -20.23
C THR A 15 -7.02 6.77 -19.97
N ALA A 16 -8.09 6.18 -20.53
CA ALA A 16 -8.28 4.74 -20.50
C ALA A 16 -7.02 3.97 -20.96
N ALA A 17 -6.21 4.56 -21.85
CA ALA A 17 -4.93 4.03 -22.30
C ALA A 17 -3.83 4.03 -21.22
N ALA A 18 -3.76 5.05 -20.35
CA ALA A 18 -2.83 5.11 -19.22
C ALA A 18 -3.25 4.14 -18.10
N ARG A 19 -4.56 3.97 -17.85
CA ARG A 19 -5.06 2.87 -17.00
C ARG A 19 -4.70 1.52 -17.57
N LYS A 20 -4.88 1.32 -18.89
CA LYS A 20 -4.46 0.11 -19.59
C LYS A 20 -2.96 -0.10 -19.50
N ARG A 21 -2.14 0.96 -19.52
CA ARG A 21 -0.68 0.89 -19.37
C ARG A 21 -0.28 0.53 -17.94
N ALA A 22 -0.91 1.11 -16.92
CA ALA A 22 -0.73 0.72 -15.52
C ALA A 22 -1.18 -0.73 -15.29
N TYR A 23 -2.34 -1.12 -15.82
CA TYR A 23 -2.82 -2.50 -15.81
C TYR A 23 -1.89 -3.44 -16.58
N LEU A 24 -1.30 -2.99 -17.69
CA LEU A 24 -0.30 -3.74 -18.46
C LEU A 24 1.02 -3.87 -17.70
N THR A 25 1.47 -2.82 -16.99
CA THR A 25 2.65 -2.85 -16.12
C THR A 25 2.41 -3.79 -14.92
N ILE A 26 1.25 -3.69 -14.27
CA ILE A 26 0.82 -4.61 -13.20
C ILE A 26 0.68 -6.05 -13.75
N SER A 27 0.17 -6.23 -14.97
CA SER A 27 0.07 -7.56 -15.59
C SER A 27 1.41 -8.14 -16.04
N ARG A 28 2.40 -7.29 -16.36
CA ARG A 28 3.78 -7.70 -16.65
C ARG A 28 4.52 -8.11 -15.38
N LEU A 29 4.22 -7.44 -14.27
CA LEU A 29 4.62 -7.88 -12.93
C LEU A 29 3.88 -9.17 -12.52
N ALA A 30 2.70 -9.45 -13.06
CA ALA A 30 1.94 -10.68 -12.80
C ALA A 30 2.31 -11.88 -13.70
N GLN A 31 3.39 -11.83 -14.50
CA GLN A 31 3.83 -12.98 -15.30
C GLN A 31 5.00 -13.68 -14.62
N PRO A 32 4.84 -14.92 -14.11
CA PRO A 32 5.94 -15.66 -13.51
C PRO A 32 6.88 -16.14 -14.62
N ILE A 33 8.10 -15.61 -14.63
CA ILE A 33 9.20 -16.18 -15.40
C ILE A 33 9.80 -17.30 -14.53
N TYR A 34 9.35 -18.53 -14.73
CA TYR A 34 9.88 -19.67 -13.97
C TYR A 34 11.35 -19.92 -14.31
N GLY A 35 12.21 -19.88 -13.29
CA GLY A 35 13.62 -20.25 -13.42
C GLY A 35 14.53 -19.78 -12.27
N GLY A 36 14.11 -19.92 -11.00
CA GLY A 36 15.00 -19.64 -9.87
C GLY A 36 14.27 -19.63 -8.53
N VAL A 37 14.88 -20.23 -7.51
CA VAL A 37 14.43 -20.19 -6.11
C VAL A 37 14.67 -18.76 -5.58
N GLY A 38 13.80 -17.83 -5.94
CA GLY A 38 13.77 -16.48 -5.39
C GLY A 38 12.46 -16.29 -4.63
N LEU A 39 12.52 -15.84 -3.38
CA LEU A 39 11.33 -15.48 -2.59
C LEU A 39 10.76 -14.19 -3.20
N ALA A 40 9.53 -14.21 -3.71
CA ALA A 40 8.91 -13.04 -4.32
C ALA A 40 8.26 -12.14 -3.26
N LEU A 41 8.14 -10.86 -3.59
CA LEU A 41 7.50 -9.86 -2.74
C LEU A 41 6.29 -9.27 -3.44
N PHE A 42 5.13 -9.25 -2.78
CA PHE A 42 3.89 -8.70 -3.28
C PHE A 42 3.31 -7.61 -2.37
N ALA A 43 2.38 -6.81 -2.89
CA ALA A 43 1.55 -5.92 -2.09
C ALA A 43 0.07 -5.95 -2.50
N ILE A 44 -0.80 -5.70 -1.53
CA ILE A 44 -2.25 -5.51 -1.70
C ILE A 44 -2.77 -4.66 -0.55
N ALA A 45 -3.90 -3.98 -0.73
CA ALA A 45 -4.55 -3.18 0.31
C ALA A 45 -6.07 -3.36 0.26
N ASP A 46 -6.77 -2.88 1.29
CA ASP A 46 -8.22 -2.67 1.26
C ASP A 46 -9.02 -3.95 0.99
N LEU A 47 -8.73 -5.02 1.74
CA LEU A 47 -9.42 -6.30 1.61
C LEU A 47 -10.86 -6.23 2.13
N HIS A 48 -11.14 -5.32 3.09
CA HIS A 48 -12.46 -5.03 3.65
C HIS A 48 -13.27 -6.28 4.04
N LEU A 49 -12.60 -7.27 4.65
CA LEU A 49 -13.24 -8.50 5.09
C LEU A 49 -14.21 -8.25 6.25
N GLY A 50 -15.06 -9.24 6.55
CA GLY A 50 -16.02 -9.16 7.65
C GLY A 50 -17.28 -8.34 7.37
N ARG A 51 -17.44 -7.83 6.14
CA ARG A 51 -18.64 -7.12 5.67
C ARG A 51 -18.94 -7.48 4.21
N ASP A 52 -20.22 -7.54 3.84
CA ASP A 52 -20.58 -7.61 2.43
C ASP A 52 -20.40 -6.23 1.77
N MET A 53 -19.46 -6.16 0.84
CA MET A 53 -19.10 -4.93 0.13
C MET A 53 -19.83 -4.80 -1.22
N ALA A 54 -20.69 -5.75 -1.62
CA ALA A 54 -21.41 -5.73 -2.89
C ALA A 54 -22.28 -4.47 -3.09
N MET A 55 -22.68 -3.81 -2.00
CA MET A 55 -23.37 -2.52 -2.03
C MET A 55 -22.55 -1.39 -2.69
N PHE A 56 -21.22 -1.53 -2.77
CA PHE A 56 -20.32 -0.60 -3.43
C PHE A 56 -20.05 -0.94 -4.90
N GLY A 57 -20.72 -1.98 -5.42
CA GLY A 57 -20.71 -2.36 -6.83
C GLY A 57 -20.34 -3.82 -7.07
N PRO A 58 -20.57 -4.33 -8.29
CA PRO A 58 -20.43 -5.75 -8.63
C PRO A 58 -18.99 -6.27 -8.51
N ALA A 59 -18.00 -5.38 -8.54
CA ALA A 59 -16.60 -5.74 -8.31
C ALA A 59 -16.40 -6.43 -6.95
N TRP A 60 -17.19 -6.07 -5.93
CA TRP A 60 -17.08 -6.55 -4.55
C TRP A 60 -17.88 -7.81 -4.22
N GLU A 61 -18.74 -8.25 -5.14
CA GLU A 61 -19.51 -9.50 -4.96
C GLU A 61 -18.55 -10.66 -4.68
N ASP A 62 -18.79 -11.42 -3.62
CA ASP A 62 -17.96 -12.57 -3.24
C ASP A 62 -16.44 -12.25 -3.15
N HIS A 63 -16.10 -11.02 -2.74
CA HIS A 63 -14.70 -10.57 -2.73
C HIS A 63 -13.79 -11.42 -1.84
N ARG A 64 -14.29 -12.00 -0.73
CA ARG A 64 -13.50 -12.93 0.10
C ARG A 64 -13.01 -14.13 -0.72
N SER A 65 -13.89 -14.74 -1.51
CA SER A 65 -13.52 -15.88 -2.37
C SER A 65 -12.63 -15.45 -3.54
N LYS A 66 -12.85 -14.25 -4.10
CA LYS A 66 -11.96 -13.66 -5.11
C LYS A 66 -10.54 -13.49 -4.55
N VAL A 67 -10.40 -12.95 -3.33
CA VAL A 67 -9.11 -12.81 -2.65
C VAL A 67 -8.46 -14.18 -2.50
N ALA A 68 -9.12 -15.17 -1.89
CA ALA A 68 -8.54 -16.50 -1.71
C ALA A 68 -8.07 -17.13 -3.03
N THR A 69 -8.94 -17.13 -4.04
CA THR A 69 -8.66 -17.78 -5.32
C THR A 69 -7.53 -17.10 -6.07
N ARG A 70 -7.48 -15.76 -6.08
CA ARG A 70 -6.48 -15.01 -6.85
C ARG A 70 -5.15 -14.90 -6.12
N TRP A 71 -5.17 -14.84 -4.80
CA TRP A 71 -3.97 -14.94 -3.98
C TRP A 71 -3.24 -16.27 -4.21
N CYS A 72 -3.95 -17.39 -4.09
CA CYS A 72 -3.37 -18.73 -4.28
C CYS A 72 -2.93 -19.02 -5.73
N ARG A 73 -3.23 -18.15 -6.69
CA ARG A 73 -2.75 -18.27 -8.08
C ARG A 73 -1.37 -17.65 -8.30
N VAL A 74 -0.96 -16.70 -7.46
CA VAL A 74 0.24 -15.88 -7.71
C VAL A 74 1.23 -15.89 -6.56
N VAL A 75 0.83 -16.32 -5.37
CA VAL A 75 1.67 -16.34 -4.16
C VAL A 75 1.94 -17.78 -3.75
N ASP A 76 3.22 -18.12 -3.61
CA ASP A 76 3.70 -19.39 -3.06
C ASP A 76 4.04 -19.27 -1.57
N GLU A 77 4.26 -20.39 -0.88
CA GLU A 77 4.52 -20.41 0.58
C GLU A 77 5.81 -19.70 1.01
N GLY A 78 6.80 -19.58 0.12
CA GLY A 78 8.05 -18.85 0.38
C GLY A 78 7.91 -17.34 0.25
N ASP A 79 6.87 -16.85 -0.41
CA ASP A 79 6.75 -15.45 -0.76
C ASP A 79 6.33 -14.60 0.44
N THR A 80 6.41 -13.28 0.29
CA THR A 80 5.89 -12.33 1.27
C THR A 80 4.90 -11.36 0.63
N VAL A 81 3.81 -11.07 1.35
CA VAL A 81 2.79 -10.10 0.93
C VAL A 81 2.66 -8.99 1.96
N LEU A 82 2.80 -7.75 1.49
CA LEU A 82 2.58 -6.54 2.27
C LEU A 82 1.11 -6.14 2.15
N ILE A 83 0.38 -6.11 3.27
CA ILE A 83 -1.04 -5.75 3.30
C ILE A 83 -1.19 -4.32 3.83
N LEU A 84 -1.56 -3.39 2.96
CA LEU A 84 -1.44 -1.94 3.21
C LEU A 84 -2.70 -1.32 3.83
N GLY A 85 -3.24 -1.98 4.86
CA GLY A 85 -4.38 -1.50 5.64
C GLY A 85 -5.75 -1.87 5.08
N ASP A 86 -6.77 -1.56 5.89
CA ASP A 86 -8.18 -1.80 5.64
C ASP A 86 -8.46 -3.28 5.35
N ILE A 87 -8.07 -4.09 6.33
CA ILE A 87 -8.07 -5.55 6.25
C ILE A 87 -9.45 -6.10 6.59
N SER A 88 -10.05 -5.59 7.67
CA SER A 88 -11.31 -6.08 8.23
C SER A 88 -12.15 -4.94 8.78
N TRP A 89 -13.47 -5.05 8.63
CA TRP A 89 -14.48 -4.19 9.24
C TRP A 89 -14.75 -4.47 10.72
N GLY A 90 -14.03 -5.41 11.34
CA GLY A 90 -14.12 -5.65 12.78
C GLY A 90 -13.91 -4.38 13.59
N MET A 91 -14.76 -4.13 14.57
CA MET A 91 -14.65 -2.95 15.45
C MET A 91 -13.70 -3.22 16.62
N HIS A 92 -13.67 -4.46 17.09
CA HIS A 92 -12.75 -4.95 18.11
C HIS A 92 -11.85 -6.06 17.56
N LEU A 93 -10.74 -6.35 18.25
CA LEU A 93 -9.76 -7.36 17.79
C LEU A 93 -10.41 -8.71 17.60
N GLU A 94 -11.31 -9.08 18.52
CA GLU A 94 -12.05 -10.34 18.54
C GLU A 94 -12.93 -10.50 17.29
N ASP A 95 -13.56 -9.41 16.83
CA ASP A 95 -14.40 -9.40 15.63
C ASP A 95 -13.56 -9.61 14.35
N ALA A 96 -12.32 -9.11 14.35
CA ALA A 96 -11.40 -9.23 13.22
C ALA A 96 -10.64 -10.56 13.19
N LEU A 97 -10.63 -11.35 14.27
CA LEU A 97 -9.87 -12.61 14.34
C LEU A 97 -10.22 -13.59 13.21
N PRO A 98 -11.49 -13.84 12.85
CA PRO A 98 -11.81 -14.74 11.74
C PRO A 98 -11.26 -14.28 10.39
N ASP A 99 -11.12 -12.97 10.19
CA ASP A 99 -10.53 -12.40 8.98
C ASP A 99 -9.02 -12.49 8.99
N LEU A 100 -8.39 -12.20 10.13
CA LEU A 100 -6.94 -12.30 10.30
C LEU A 100 -6.46 -13.75 10.20
N GLU A 101 -7.21 -14.72 10.72
CA GLU A 101 -6.92 -16.15 10.57
C GLU A 101 -7.11 -16.62 9.12
N PHE A 102 -8.14 -16.13 8.43
CA PHE A 102 -8.29 -16.37 6.99
C PHE A 102 -7.09 -15.85 6.21
N ILE A 103 -6.68 -14.61 6.42
CA ILE A 103 -5.48 -14.06 5.78
C ILE A 103 -4.25 -14.89 6.14
N LYS A 104 -4.06 -15.22 7.42
CA LYS A 104 -2.95 -16.05 7.89
C LYS A 104 -2.89 -17.41 7.20
N SER A 105 -4.03 -18.00 6.86
CA SER A 105 -4.14 -19.29 6.19
C SER A 105 -3.73 -19.27 4.70
N LEU A 106 -3.76 -18.11 4.04
CA LEU A 106 -3.33 -17.98 2.64
C LEU A 106 -1.82 -18.20 2.48
N PRO A 107 -1.31 -18.59 1.30
CA PRO A 107 0.12 -18.77 1.08
C PRO A 107 0.96 -17.52 1.36
N GLY A 108 2.21 -17.75 1.74
CA GLY A 108 3.22 -16.70 1.97
C GLY A 108 3.18 -16.10 3.38
N GLY A 109 4.27 -15.42 3.74
CA GLY A 109 4.36 -14.57 4.93
C GLY A 109 3.67 -13.22 4.70
N LYS A 110 3.09 -12.63 5.75
CA LYS A 110 2.36 -11.35 5.65
C LYS A 110 2.98 -10.30 6.55
N ARG A 111 3.01 -9.07 6.05
CA ARG A 111 3.34 -7.87 6.81
C ARG A 111 2.19 -6.89 6.75
N LEU A 112 1.59 -6.63 7.92
CA LEU A 112 0.41 -5.79 8.04
C LEU A 112 0.79 -4.34 8.31
N LEU A 113 0.24 -3.43 7.53
CA LEU A 113 0.16 -2.01 7.84
C LEU A 113 -1.27 -1.69 8.26
N LYS A 114 -1.46 -0.74 9.19
CA LYS A 114 -2.78 -0.34 9.66
C LYS A 114 -3.43 0.64 8.67
N GLY A 115 -4.69 0.40 8.30
CA GLY A 115 -5.54 1.32 7.55
C GLY A 115 -6.46 2.16 8.43
N ASN A 116 -7.38 2.92 7.84
CA ASN A 116 -8.34 3.74 8.59
C ASN A 116 -9.60 3.03 9.05
N HIS A 117 -9.97 1.92 8.43
CA HIS A 117 -11.08 1.06 8.84
C HIS A 117 -10.65 -0.05 9.80
N ASP A 118 -9.35 -0.24 10.03
CA ASP A 118 -8.82 -1.19 11.01
C ASP A 118 -8.99 -0.69 12.47
N TYR A 119 -10.22 -0.44 12.91
CA TYR A 119 -10.55 0.00 14.27
C TYR A 119 -10.15 -1.04 15.33
N TRP A 120 -10.23 -2.31 14.96
CA TRP A 120 -9.82 -3.47 15.75
C TRP A 120 -8.34 -3.48 16.15
N TRP A 121 -7.48 -2.74 15.44
CA TRP A 121 -6.02 -2.80 15.63
C TRP A 121 -5.60 -2.36 17.05
N GLN A 122 -4.87 -3.23 17.74
CA GLN A 122 -4.39 -3.01 19.11
C GLN A 122 -2.87 -2.85 19.17
N THR A 123 -2.31 -2.77 20.38
CA THR A 123 -0.86 -2.82 20.58
C THR A 123 -0.29 -4.14 20.06
N GLU A 124 0.96 -4.12 19.58
CA GLU A 124 1.65 -5.31 19.07
C GLU A 124 1.64 -6.46 20.09
N LYS A 125 1.78 -6.17 21.39
CA LYS A 125 1.69 -7.19 22.46
C LYS A 125 0.34 -7.91 22.48
N LYS A 126 -0.78 -7.18 22.38
CA LYS A 126 -2.12 -7.77 22.36
C LYS A 126 -2.33 -8.59 21.08
N MET A 127 -1.91 -8.05 19.94
CA MET A 127 -2.04 -8.74 18.66
C MET A 127 -1.16 -10.00 18.56
N ARG A 128 0.04 -10.01 19.14
CA ARG A 128 0.90 -11.20 19.27
C ARG A 128 0.27 -12.29 20.10
N LYS A 129 -0.42 -11.93 21.18
CA LYS A 129 -1.16 -12.91 21.98
C LYS A 129 -2.33 -13.53 21.18
N ALA A 130 -2.93 -12.76 20.27
CA ALA A 130 -4.15 -13.15 19.59
C ALA A 130 -3.91 -13.89 18.27
N VAL A 131 -3.01 -13.41 17.41
CA VAL A 131 -2.87 -13.95 16.04
C VAL A 131 -1.47 -13.80 15.41
N LEU A 132 -0.66 -12.82 15.81
CA LEU A 132 0.63 -12.55 15.13
C LEU A 132 1.71 -13.59 15.45
N ASP A 133 2.43 -14.01 14.42
CA ASP A 133 3.59 -14.90 14.48
C ASP A 133 4.55 -14.66 13.29
N ALA A 134 5.35 -15.65 12.91
CA ALA A 134 6.27 -15.53 11.76
C ALA A 134 5.54 -15.44 10.40
N ARG A 135 4.33 -16.02 10.27
CA ARG A 135 3.53 -15.99 9.03
C ARG A 135 2.66 -14.75 8.94
N LEU A 136 2.23 -14.17 10.06
CA LEU A 136 1.46 -12.93 10.09
C LEU A 136 2.10 -11.95 11.09
N ALA A 137 2.82 -10.95 10.59
CA ALA A 137 3.50 -9.96 11.41
C ALA A 137 3.10 -8.53 11.02
N LEU A 138 3.42 -7.55 11.87
CA LEU A 138 3.31 -6.15 11.50
C LEU A 138 4.46 -5.77 10.57
N LEU A 139 4.21 -4.88 9.62
CA LEU A 139 5.26 -4.29 8.80
C LEU A 139 6.23 -3.51 9.69
N LYS A 140 7.51 -3.81 9.53
CA LYS A 140 8.63 -3.07 10.13
C LYS A 140 9.64 -2.73 9.03
N PRO A 141 10.52 -1.75 9.24
CA PRO A 141 11.70 -1.57 8.39
C PRO A 141 12.48 -2.88 8.27
N GLU A 142 12.56 -3.45 7.06
CA GLU A 142 13.25 -4.72 6.83
C GLU A 142 13.70 -4.86 5.36
N ILE A 143 14.57 -5.84 5.07
CA ILE A 143 14.94 -6.22 3.71
C ILE A 143 14.22 -7.52 3.37
N ILE A 144 13.41 -7.53 2.30
CA ILE A 144 12.65 -8.69 1.85
C ILE A 144 12.86 -8.86 0.36
N ALA A 145 13.19 -10.07 -0.10
CA ALA A 145 13.39 -10.36 -1.52
C ALA A 145 14.37 -9.39 -2.22
N GLY A 146 15.38 -8.87 -1.51
CA GLY A 146 16.32 -7.88 -2.05
C GLY A 146 15.76 -6.45 -2.19
N VAL A 147 14.62 -6.15 -1.59
CA VAL A 147 14.02 -4.82 -1.52
C VAL A 147 14.04 -4.32 -0.08
N ALA A 148 14.50 -3.08 0.11
CA ALA A 148 14.36 -2.38 1.37
C ALA A 148 12.93 -1.85 1.48
N VAL A 149 12.19 -2.27 2.51
CA VAL A 149 10.80 -1.87 2.70
C VAL A 149 10.61 -1.19 4.04
N CYS A 150 9.81 -0.13 4.05
CA CYS A 150 9.33 0.52 5.26
C CYS A 150 7.99 1.19 4.96
N GLY A 151 7.33 1.76 5.97
CA GLY A 151 6.05 2.40 5.72
C GLY A 151 5.48 3.15 6.90
N THR A 152 4.38 3.84 6.63
CA THR A 152 3.57 4.56 7.61
C THR A 152 2.11 4.44 7.17
N ARG A 153 1.13 4.57 8.07
CA ARG A 153 -0.27 4.55 7.65
C ARG A 153 -0.56 5.73 6.71
N GLY A 154 0.03 6.88 7.01
CA GLY A 154 -0.24 8.13 6.32
C GLY A 154 -1.50 8.78 6.88
N TRP A 155 -1.84 9.94 6.32
CA TRP A 155 -3.04 10.68 6.69
C TRP A 155 -3.49 11.52 5.51
N LEU A 156 -4.65 12.16 5.65
CA LEU A 156 -5.07 13.21 4.76
C LEU A 156 -4.00 14.29 4.68
N VAL A 157 -3.60 14.66 3.46
CA VAL A 157 -2.54 15.65 3.22
C VAL A 157 -3.12 17.08 3.25
N PRO A 158 -2.34 18.10 3.65
CA PRO A 158 -2.80 19.50 3.73
C PRO A 158 -3.42 20.06 2.45
N GLN A 159 -3.00 19.52 1.30
CA GLN A 159 -3.47 19.92 -0.02
C GLN A 159 -4.86 19.36 -0.37
N HIS A 160 -5.35 18.39 0.41
CA HIS A 160 -6.66 17.80 0.18
C HIS A 160 -7.77 18.76 0.65
N PRO A 161 -8.85 19.01 -0.12
CA PRO A 161 -9.90 19.97 0.24
C PRO A 161 -10.63 19.71 1.55
N LEU A 162 -10.62 18.45 2.01
CA LEU A 162 -11.25 18.04 3.27
C LEU A 162 -10.32 18.14 4.49
N PHE A 163 -9.05 18.49 4.29
CA PHE A 163 -8.09 18.62 5.38
C PHE A 163 -8.43 19.82 6.27
N LYS A 164 -8.46 19.59 7.58
CA LYS A 164 -8.67 20.64 8.58
C LYS A 164 -7.50 20.66 9.55
N GLU A 165 -6.75 21.75 9.57
CA GLU A 165 -5.52 21.86 10.38
C GLU A 165 -5.77 21.55 11.86
N GLU A 166 -6.94 21.93 12.39
CA GLU A 166 -7.31 21.75 13.80
C GLU A 166 -7.46 20.28 14.20
N THR A 167 -7.93 19.42 13.28
CA THR A 167 -8.17 18.00 13.55
C THR A 167 -7.12 17.08 12.95
N ASP A 168 -6.59 17.44 11.78
CA ASP A 168 -5.74 16.59 10.97
C ASP A 168 -4.25 16.94 11.11
N GLY A 169 -3.90 18.20 11.33
CA GLY A 169 -2.51 18.68 11.29
C GLY A 169 -1.59 17.94 12.25
N ARG A 170 -2.05 17.70 13.48
CA ARG A 170 -1.28 16.94 14.48
C ARG A 170 -1.07 15.48 14.07
N VAL A 171 -2.08 14.85 13.46
CA VAL A 171 -1.99 13.44 13.05
C VAL A 171 -1.09 13.32 11.82
N TYR A 172 -1.28 14.18 10.83
CA TYR A 172 -0.45 14.27 9.63
C TYR A 172 1.04 14.44 9.98
N ARG A 173 1.40 15.45 10.79
CA ARG A 173 2.80 15.65 11.22
C ARG A 173 3.39 14.44 11.92
N ARG A 174 2.57 13.73 12.72
CA ARG A 174 3.02 12.49 13.39
C ARG A 174 3.26 11.35 12.40
N GLU A 175 2.45 11.22 11.36
CA GLU A 175 2.65 10.22 10.31
C GLU A 175 3.88 10.51 9.45
N VAL A 176 4.18 11.79 9.18
CA VAL A 176 5.44 12.22 8.52
C VAL A 176 6.65 11.82 9.37
N LEU A 177 6.64 12.14 10.68
CA LEU A 177 7.72 11.74 11.59
C LEU A 177 7.88 10.22 11.68
N ARG A 178 6.78 9.45 11.67
CA ARG A 178 6.83 7.98 11.65
C ARG A 178 7.49 7.45 10.37
N LEU A 179 7.16 8.03 9.22
CA LEU A 179 7.82 7.66 7.97
C LEU A 179 9.31 7.98 8.04
N GLU A 180 9.69 9.15 8.55
CA GLU A 180 11.10 9.52 8.69
C GLU A 180 11.87 8.54 9.59
N MET A 181 11.30 8.16 10.72
CA MET A 181 11.90 7.16 11.61
C MET A 181 12.10 5.81 10.89
N ALA A 182 11.08 5.35 10.16
CA ALA A 182 11.12 4.10 9.42
C ALA A 182 12.17 4.15 8.27
N LEU A 183 12.27 5.28 7.58
CA LEU A 183 13.27 5.52 6.54
C LEU A 183 14.70 5.57 7.09
N LYS A 184 14.91 6.21 8.26
CA LYS A 184 16.22 6.21 8.94
C LYS A 184 16.65 4.80 9.32
N GLU A 185 15.74 4.00 9.86
CA GLU A 185 16.00 2.62 10.25
C GLU A 185 16.34 1.75 9.04
N VAL A 186 15.50 1.74 8.00
CA VAL A 186 15.75 0.91 6.80
C VAL A 186 17.00 1.35 6.05
N ARG A 187 17.36 2.64 6.11
CA ARG A 187 18.63 3.14 5.54
C ARG A 187 19.86 2.52 6.23
N GLY A 188 19.77 2.22 7.53
CA GLY A 188 20.82 1.52 8.26
C GLY A 188 20.90 0.02 7.95
N LEU A 189 19.81 -0.56 7.42
CA LEU A 189 19.73 -1.98 7.04
C LEU A 189 20.16 -2.22 5.59
N ARG A 190 19.76 -1.31 4.68
CA ARG A 190 20.02 -1.44 3.24
C ARG A 190 21.47 -1.09 2.91
N ARG A 191 22.02 -1.77 1.89
CA ARG A 191 23.28 -1.43 1.25
C ARG A 191 23.01 -0.79 -0.10
N ASN A 192 22.49 -1.59 -1.03
CA ASN A 192 22.24 -1.21 -2.42
C ASN A 192 20.81 -1.56 -2.86
N GLU A 193 20.03 -2.20 -2.00
CA GLU A 193 18.66 -2.60 -2.28
C GLU A 193 17.82 -1.37 -2.66
N PRO A 194 16.94 -1.47 -3.68
CA PRO A 194 15.98 -0.42 -3.98
C PRO A 194 15.05 -0.23 -2.78
N LEU A 195 14.70 1.02 -2.51
CA LEU A 195 13.85 1.38 -1.37
C LEU A 195 12.42 1.62 -1.84
N ALA A 196 11.49 0.85 -1.25
CA ALA A 196 10.07 0.98 -1.46
C ALA A 196 9.35 1.39 -0.17
N VAL A 197 8.48 2.38 -0.28
CA VAL A 197 7.63 2.86 0.83
C VAL A 197 6.22 2.32 0.67
N MET A 198 5.68 1.83 1.78
CA MET A 198 4.32 1.33 1.89
C MET A 198 3.47 2.34 2.67
N MET A 199 2.33 2.73 2.11
CA MET A 199 1.37 3.61 2.77
C MET A 199 -0.04 3.03 2.68
N HIS A 200 -0.94 3.46 3.56
CA HIS A 200 -2.36 3.20 3.35
C HIS A 200 -3.00 4.38 2.61
N PHE A 201 -2.88 5.58 3.19
CA PHE A 201 -3.35 6.82 2.56
C PHE A 201 -2.50 7.20 1.34
N PRO A 202 -3.08 7.87 0.34
CA PRO A 202 -2.32 8.44 -0.76
C PRO A 202 -1.24 9.42 -0.25
N PRO A 203 -0.01 9.37 -0.77
CA PRO A 203 1.07 10.25 -0.34
C PRO A 203 0.90 11.70 -0.83
N ALA A 204 -0.01 11.92 -1.78
CA ALA A 204 -0.27 13.22 -2.38
C ALA A 204 -1.75 13.37 -2.76
N TYR A 205 -2.17 14.62 -2.96
CA TYR A 205 -3.44 14.94 -3.59
C TYR A 205 -3.18 15.52 -4.98
N ARG A 206 -3.49 14.71 -6.02
CA ARG A 206 -3.15 15.01 -7.42
C ARG A 206 -1.64 15.17 -7.63
N ASP A 207 -1.22 16.24 -8.28
CA ASP A 207 0.15 16.59 -8.65
C ASP A 207 0.83 17.53 -7.65
N GLN A 208 0.31 17.61 -6.42
CA GLN A 208 0.88 18.48 -5.40
C GLN A 208 1.86 17.72 -4.51
N GLN A 209 3.07 18.25 -4.43
CA GLN A 209 4.12 17.73 -3.57
C GLN A 209 3.75 17.93 -2.09
N THR A 210 3.99 16.90 -1.28
CA THR A 210 3.70 16.88 0.16
C THR A 210 4.98 16.59 0.95
N ASP A 211 4.94 16.70 2.28
CA ASP A 211 6.09 16.35 3.11
C ASP A 211 6.44 14.86 2.98
N PHE A 212 5.47 13.98 2.71
CA PHE A 212 5.74 12.58 2.42
C PHE A 212 6.56 12.43 1.14
N ILE A 213 6.20 13.13 0.06
CA ILE A 213 6.93 13.09 -1.21
C ILE A 213 8.34 13.63 -1.04
N THR A 214 8.48 14.81 -0.43
CA THR A 214 9.79 15.43 -0.18
C THR A 214 10.69 14.51 0.62
N LEU A 215 10.18 13.92 1.70
CA LEU A 215 10.92 12.99 2.53
C LEU A 215 11.31 11.71 1.76
N MET A 216 10.42 11.18 0.92
CA MET A 216 10.75 10.02 0.07
C MET A 216 11.89 10.34 -0.91
N GLN A 217 11.92 11.55 -1.50
CA GLN A 217 13.02 11.97 -2.37
C GLN A 217 14.35 12.10 -1.62
N GLU A 218 14.35 12.70 -0.42
CA GLU A 218 15.55 12.88 0.42
C GLU A 218 16.23 11.55 0.78
N TYR A 219 15.44 10.48 0.93
CA TYR A 219 15.94 9.14 1.28
C TYR A 219 16.17 8.23 0.07
N GLY A 220 15.97 8.74 -1.15
CA GLY A 220 16.16 7.97 -2.38
C GLY A 220 15.22 6.78 -2.48
N VAL A 221 13.96 6.98 -2.11
CA VAL A 221 12.88 6.03 -2.36
C VAL A 221 12.63 5.98 -3.86
N SER A 222 12.55 4.79 -4.44
CA SER A 222 12.27 4.62 -5.88
C SER A 222 10.83 4.21 -6.16
N ARG A 223 10.13 3.60 -5.19
CA ARG A 223 8.77 3.10 -5.35
C ARG A 223 7.90 3.41 -4.14
N CYS A 224 6.63 3.74 -4.37
CA CYS A 224 5.64 3.91 -3.31
C CYS A 224 4.35 3.14 -3.66
N PHE A 225 3.92 2.28 -2.75
CA PHE A 225 2.69 1.49 -2.87
C PHE A 225 1.67 1.99 -1.84
N TYR A 226 0.43 2.18 -2.24
CA TYR A 226 -0.64 2.64 -1.34
C TYR A 226 -2.03 2.10 -1.69
N GLY A 227 -2.99 2.24 -0.77
CA GLY A 227 -4.37 1.76 -0.90
C GLY A 227 -5.40 2.89 -0.85
N HIS A 228 -6.45 2.71 -0.06
CA HIS A 228 -7.46 3.68 0.37
C HIS A 228 -8.45 4.18 -0.70
N LEU A 229 -8.04 4.32 -1.96
CA LEU A 229 -8.88 4.86 -3.03
C LEU A 229 -9.76 3.78 -3.67
N HIS A 230 -11.07 3.98 -3.64
CA HIS A 230 -12.08 3.05 -4.15
C HIS A 230 -13.00 3.68 -5.19
N GLY A 231 -13.54 2.84 -6.08
CA GLY A 231 -14.51 3.26 -7.10
C GLY A 231 -14.07 4.53 -7.85
N ASN A 232 -14.91 5.56 -7.86
CA ASN A 232 -14.65 6.81 -8.58
C ASN A 232 -13.43 7.59 -8.06
N ASP A 233 -13.00 7.38 -6.81
CA ASP A 233 -11.83 8.09 -6.27
C ASP A 233 -10.51 7.56 -6.88
N GLN A 234 -10.52 6.35 -7.45
CA GLN A 234 -9.38 5.79 -8.19
C GLN A 234 -9.02 6.60 -9.42
N ASP A 235 -9.95 7.39 -9.96
CA ASP A 235 -9.70 8.30 -11.09
C ASP A 235 -8.67 9.39 -10.75
N ARG A 236 -8.47 9.65 -9.44
CA ARG A 236 -7.56 10.66 -8.90
C ARG A 236 -6.27 10.05 -8.35
N ALA A 237 -6.11 8.73 -8.48
CA ALA A 237 -4.95 8.02 -7.98
C ALA A 237 -3.66 8.51 -8.65
N LEU A 238 -2.64 8.77 -7.83
CA LEU A 238 -1.26 8.96 -8.28
C LEU A 238 -0.70 7.59 -8.68
N VAL A 239 -0.54 7.35 -9.98
CA VAL A 239 -0.02 6.09 -10.53
C VAL A 239 0.98 6.39 -11.63
N GLY A 240 2.10 5.67 -11.66
CA GLY A 240 3.22 5.91 -12.56
C GLY A 240 4.29 6.80 -11.94
N GLU A 241 5.20 7.31 -12.77
CA GLU A 241 6.34 8.10 -12.32
C GLU A 241 5.94 9.55 -12.02
N ALA A 242 6.30 10.03 -10.83
CA ALA A 242 6.27 11.45 -10.48
C ALA A 242 7.38 11.75 -9.46
N TRP A 243 8.00 12.92 -9.52
CA TRP A 243 9.10 13.31 -8.60
C TRP A 243 10.27 12.30 -8.54
N GLY A 244 10.46 11.49 -9.60
CA GLY A 244 11.46 10.42 -9.64
C GLY A 244 11.10 9.17 -8.83
N ILE A 245 9.82 8.99 -8.46
CA ILE A 245 9.29 7.86 -7.70
C ILE A 245 8.17 7.20 -8.53
N ASP A 246 8.18 5.87 -8.62
CA ASP A 246 7.07 5.12 -9.21
C ASP A 246 5.98 4.85 -8.17
N PHE A 247 4.75 5.30 -8.46
CA PHE A 247 3.60 5.11 -7.58
C PHE A 247 2.65 4.01 -8.07
N TYR A 248 2.16 3.22 -7.12
CA TYR A 248 1.27 2.09 -7.37
C TYR A 248 0.09 2.13 -6.40
N LEU A 249 -1.13 2.19 -6.95
CA LEU A 249 -2.34 1.92 -6.18
C LEU A 249 -2.55 0.40 -6.14
N VAL A 250 -2.68 -0.17 -4.94
CA VAL A 250 -2.85 -1.62 -4.71
C VAL A 250 -4.12 -1.95 -3.93
N ALA A 251 -5.10 -1.04 -3.89
CA ALA A 251 -6.44 -1.30 -3.36
C ALA A 251 -7.08 -2.52 -4.05
N ALA A 252 -7.71 -3.39 -3.27
CA ALA A 252 -8.14 -4.70 -3.76
C ALA A 252 -9.08 -4.62 -4.97
N ASP A 253 -10.07 -3.73 -4.96
CA ASP A 253 -10.97 -3.55 -6.10
C ASP A 253 -10.25 -2.99 -7.34
N TYR A 254 -9.22 -2.15 -7.16
CA TYR A 254 -8.40 -1.64 -8.26
C TYR A 254 -7.56 -2.75 -8.93
N VAL A 255 -6.92 -3.60 -8.12
CA VAL A 255 -6.06 -4.69 -8.60
C VAL A 255 -6.82 -6.00 -8.83
N ASN A 256 -8.14 -5.93 -8.85
CA ASN A 256 -9.02 -7.08 -9.03
C ASN A 256 -8.64 -8.21 -8.05
N PHE A 257 -8.50 -7.88 -6.77
CA PHE A 257 -8.26 -8.76 -5.63
C PHE A 257 -7.06 -9.70 -5.79
N THR A 258 -6.06 -9.30 -6.59
CA THR A 258 -4.85 -10.07 -6.86
C THR A 258 -3.63 -9.35 -6.29
N PRO A 259 -2.80 -10.00 -5.45
CA PRO A 259 -1.56 -9.41 -4.99
C PRO A 259 -0.67 -8.95 -6.15
N VAL A 260 -0.11 -7.74 -6.06
CA VAL A 260 0.74 -7.13 -7.09
C VAL A 260 2.20 -7.44 -6.80
N LEU A 261 2.91 -8.04 -7.75
CA LEU A 261 4.33 -8.33 -7.62
C LEU A 261 5.15 -7.04 -7.54
N ILE A 262 6.06 -6.98 -6.58
CA ILE A 262 7.06 -5.93 -6.36
C ILE A 262 8.42 -6.38 -6.89
N GLN A 263 8.83 -7.62 -6.58
CA GLN A 263 10.15 -8.16 -6.89
C GLN A 263 10.12 -9.68 -7.00
#